data_AF-A0A1Q2L487-F1
#
_entry.id   AF-A0A1Q2L487-F1
#
_cell.length_a   1.000
_cell.length_b   1.000
_cell.length_c   1.000
_cell.angle_alpha   90.00
_cell.angle_beta   90.00
_cell.angle_gamma   90.00
#
_symmetry.space_group_name_H-M   'P 1'
#
loop_
_entity.id
_entity.type
_entity.pdbx_description
1 polymer ?
#
loop_
_entity_poly.entity_id
_entity_poly.type
_entity_poly.pdbx_seq_one_letter_code
_entity_poly.pdbx_strand_id
1 'polypeptide(L)'
;MSDLLRKKPKKIERSESVVPKSTFSFPETTVAHQEKVVEVPSEKEKSSIKTKKPAEKTTTVRVSVAMKHKLNALVTLGVADSVDQVTDILFDEYVNNILSKEEKKQLELILELYRSKLK
;
A
#
# COMPACT_ATOMS: atom_id res chain seq x y z
N MET A 1 -4.74 -5.43 58.59
CA MET A 1 -5.96 -4.59 58.53
C MET A 1 -5.58 -3.27 57.88
N SER A 2 -5.93 -3.08 56.61
CA SER A 2 -5.35 -2.05 55.76
C SER A 2 -6.12 -0.73 55.85
N ASP A 3 -5.48 0.30 56.41
CA ASP A 3 -6.08 1.62 56.67
C ASP A 3 -5.94 2.61 55.49
N LEU A 4 -6.02 2.08 54.26
CA LEU A 4 -5.87 2.82 53.00
C LEU A 4 -7.21 3.21 52.35
N LEU A 5 -8.33 2.69 52.85
CA LEU A 5 -9.67 2.91 52.27
C LEU A 5 -10.41 4.10 52.90
N ARG A 6 -9.86 4.76 53.93
CA ARG A 6 -10.54 5.82 54.70
C ARG A 6 -10.13 7.25 54.32
N LYS A 7 -9.13 7.43 53.45
CA LYS A 7 -8.69 8.76 53.01
C LYS A 7 -9.17 9.02 51.60
N LYS A 8 -10.09 9.99 51.45
CA LYS A 8 -10.51 10.49 50.13
C LYS A 8 -9.27 11.00 49.38
N PRO A 9 -9.09 10.66 48.10
CA PRO A 9 -7.92 11.10 47.35
C PRO A 9 -7.97 12.63 47.21
N LYS A 10 -6.89 13.31 47.61
CA LYS A 10 -6.71 14.73 47.27
C LYS A 10 -6.67 14.85 45.74
N LYS A 11 -7.43 15.79 45.17
CA LYS A 11 -7.38 16.10 43.75
C LYS A 11 -5.95 16.51 43.40
N ILE A 12 -5.37 15.87 42.40
CA ILE A 12 -4.07 16.22 41.86
C ILE A 12 -4.26 17.52 41.08
N GLU A 13 -3.70 18.61 41.57
CA GLU A 13 -3.64 19.87 40.84
C GLU A 13 -2.63 19.70 39.71
N ARG A 14 -3.13 19.65 38.47
CA ARG A 14 -2.27 19.67 37.30
C ARG A 14 -1.70 21.08 37.18
N SER A 15 -0.39 21.20 37.37
CA SER A 15 0.32 22.43 37.05
C SER A 15 0.06 22.82 35.60
N GLU A 16 0.01 24.13 35.33
CA GLU A 16 -0.29 24.68 34.00
C GLU A 16 0.57 24.05 32.91
N SER A 17 -0.04 23.78 31.76
CA SER A 17 0.64 23.21 30.60
C SER A 17 1.63 24.24 30.04
N VAL A 18 2.91 24.06 30.34
CA VAL A 18 3.98 24.95 29.86
C VAL A 18 4.27 24.62 28.40
N VAL A 19 3.90 25.53 27.50
CA VAL A 19 4.32 25.48 26.09
C VAL A 19 5.78 25.96 26.01
N PRO A 20 6.67 25.22 25.32
CA PRO A 20 8.07 25.62 25.21
C PRO A 20 8.22 26.93 24.44
N LYS A 21 9.07 27.83 24.96
CA LYS A 21 9.32 29.17 24.40
C LYS A 21 10.07 29.16 23.05
N SER A 22 10.59 28.00 22.63
CA SER A 22 11.29 27.86 21.35
C SER A 22 10.94 26.51 20.74
N THR A 23 10.25 26.55 19.59
CA THR A 23 10.08 25.39 18.72
C THR A 23 10.91 25.66 17.48
N PHE A 24 11.92 24.83 17.24
CA PHE A 24 12.77 24.93 16.06
C PHE A 24 11.94 24.67 14.81
N SER A 25 11.81 25.69 13.97
CA SER A 25 11.10 25.63 12.70
C SER A 25 12.15 25.75 11.60
N PHE A 26 12.18 24.82 10.66
CA PHE A 26 13.06 24.92 9.51
C PHE A 26 12.63 26.11 8.65
N PRO A 27 13.54 27.04 8.28
CA PRO A 27 13.21 28.03 7.28
C PRO A 27 13.10 27.30 5.94
N GLU A 28 11.87 27.18 5.43
CA GLU A 28 11.66 26.98 4.01
C GLU A 28 12.37 28.13 3.30
N THR A 29 13.30 27.77 2.43
CA THR A 29 14.04 28.70 1.57
C THR A 29 13.05 29.49 0.73
N THR A 30 12.66 30.66 1.20
CA THR A 30 11.85 31.61 0.45
C THR A 30 12.68 32.11 -0.72
N VAL A 31 12.40 31.60 -1.92
CA VAL A 31 12.52 32.44 -3.11
C VAL A 31 11.37 33.44 -2.99
N ALA A 32 11.70 34.63 -2.50
CA ALA A 32 10.78 35.74 -2.38
C ALA A 32 10.23 36.11 -3.77
N HIS A 33 8.90 36.09 -3.91
CA HIS A 33 8.08 37.21 -4.41
C HIS A 33 6.69 36.70 -4.84
N GLN A 34 5.70 36.92 -3.98
CA GLN A 34 4.34 37.27 -4.39
C GLN A 34 4.17 38.69 -3.78
N GLU A 35 3.73 39.75 -4.46
CA GLU A 35 2.55 39.86 -5.31
C GLU A 35 2.75 40.99 -6.36
N LYS A 36 2.54 40.68 -7.65
CA LYS A 36 1.93 41.62 -8.60
C LYS A 36 1.13 40.81 -9.62
N VAL A 37 -0.16 41.12 -9.63
CA VAL A 37 -1.26 40.59 -10.43
C VAL A 37 -0.92 40.52 -11.93
N VAL A 38 -0.97 39.33 -12.55
CA VAL A 38 -1.50 39.06 -13.92
C VAL A 38 -1.86 37.56 -14.06
N GLU A 39 -3.16 37.31 -14.24
CA GLU A 39 -3.90 36.34 -15.07
C GLU A 39 -3.28 35.03 -15.65
N VAL A 40 -4.15 33.98 -15.60
CA VAL A 40 -4.29 32.74 -16.42
C VAL A 40 -3.25 31.57 -16.23
N PRO A 41 -3.64 30.30 -16.46
CA PRO A 41 -3.97 29.35 -15.40
C PRO A 41 -3.10 28.08 -15.48
N SER A 42 -2.27 27.80 -14.48
CA SER A 42 -1.47 26.57 -14.48
C SER A 42 -1.88 25.63 -13.35
N GLU A 43 -2.71 24.67 -13.75
CA GLU A 43 -2.68 23.28 -13.31
C GLU A 43 -2.63 23.03 -11.80
N LYS A 44 -3.86 22.87 -11.25
CA LYS A 44 -4.12 21.92 -10.18
C LYS A 44 -3.25 20.69 -10.39
N GLU A 45 -2.32 20.46 -9.47
CA GLU A 45 -1.58 19.21 -9.37
C GLU A 45 -2.61 18.08 -9.49
N LYS A 46 -2.53 17.39 -10.63
CA LYS A 46 -3.27 16.15 -10.86
C LYS A 46 -2.69 15.18 -9.84
N SER A 47 -3.28 15.13 -8.65
CA SER A 47 -3.27 13.94 -7.82
C SER A 47 -3.60 12.81 -8.79
N SER A 48 -2.61 11.98 -9.09
CA SER A 48 -2.74 10.93 -10.09
C SER A 48 -3.99 10.18 -9.71
N ILE A 49 -5.01 10.31 -10.56
CA ILE A 49 -6.25 9.57 -10.44
C ILE A 49 -5.76 8.15 -10.59
N LYS A 50 -5.56 7.45 -9.47
CA LYS A 50 -5.42 6.01 -9.46
C LYS A 50 -6.69 5.54 -10.11
N THR A 51 -6.62 5.30 -11.42
CA THR A 51 -7.66 4.67 -12.20
C THR A 51 -7.99 3.44 -11.40
N LYS A 52 -9.17 3.45 -10.76
CA LYS A 52 -9.66 2.30 -10.03
C LYS A 52 -9.74 1.22 -11.08
N LYS A 53 -8.75 0.32 -11.09
CA LYS A 53 -8.82 -0.89 -11.90
C LYS A 53 -10.19 -1.50 -11.61
N PRO A 54 -10.89 -2.01 -12.64
CA PRO A 54 -12.17 -2.67 -12.43
C PRO A 54 -12.00 -3.64 -11.26
N ALA A 55 -12.95 -3.64 -10.32
CA ALA A 55 -12.86 -4.48 -9.14
C ALA A 55 -12.88 -5.95 -9.60
N GLU A 56 -11.68 -6.50 -9.82
CA GLU A 56 -11.50 -7.88 -10.19
C GLU A 56 -12.04 -8.73 -9.05
N LYS A 57 -12.71 -9.83 -9.42
CA LYS A 57 -13.27 -10.76 -8.44
C LYS A 57 -12.09 -11.38 -7.70
N THR A 58 -11.89 -10.96 -6.46
CA THR A 58 -10.81 -11.50 -5.62
C THR A 58 -11.15 -12.93 -5.22
N THR A 59 -10.21 -13.85 -5.44
CA THR A 59 -10.28 -15.21 -4.90
C THR A 59 -9.10 -15.45 -3.98
N THR A 60 -9.24 -16.42 -3.07
CA THR A 60 -8.19 -16.76 -2.11
C THR A 60 -7.69 -18.17 -2.37
N VAL A 61 -6.38 -18.32 -2.58
CA VAL A 61 -5.72 -19.62 -2.71
C VAL A 61 -5.08 -20.00 -1.38
N ARG A 62 -5.26 -21.24 -0.94
CA ARG A 62 -4.57 -21.76 0.24
C ARG A 62 -3.17 -22.21 -0.14
N VAL A 63 -2.16 -21.64 0.49
CA VAL A 63 -0.74 -21.93 0.26
C VAL A 63 -0.05 -22.36 1.54
N SER A 64 1.04 -23.11 1.41
CA SER A 64 1.86 -23.48 2.55
C SER A 64 2.50 -22.26 3.21
N VAL A 65 2.79 -22.36 4.51
CA VAL A 65 3.40 -21.28 5.30
C VAL A 65 4.74 -20.85 4.68
N ALA A 66 5.56 -21.82 4.26
CA ALA A 66 6.83 -21.55 3.58
C ALA A 66 6.64 -20.77 2.28
N MET A 67 5.62 -21.08 1.48
CA MET A 67 5.35 -20.36 0.23
C MET A 67 4.90 -18.92 0.50
N LYS A 68 4.00 -18.72 1.49
CA LYS A 68 3.58 -17.38 1.91
C LYS A 68 4.78 -16.51 2.29
N HIS A 69 5.73 -17.05 3.04
CA HIS A 69 6.93 -16.29 3.42
C HIS A 69 7.81 -15.93 2.22
N LYS A 70 7.96 -16.83 1.24
CA LYS A 70 8.69 -16.54 -0.01
C LYS A 70 8.02 -15.43 -0.82
N LEU A 71 6.71 -15.50 -1.01
CA LEU A 71 5.96 -14.47 -1.74
C LEU A 71 6.05 -13.11 -1.04
N ASN A 72 5.93 -13.08 0.29
CA ASN A 72 6.10 -11.85 1.06
C ASN A 72 7.53 -11.31 0.96
N ALA A 73 8.55 -12.18 0.97
CA ALA A 73 9.94 -11.77 0.83
C ALA A 73 10.18 -11.10 -0.54
N LEU A 74 9.61 -11.64 -1.62
CA LEU A 74 9.71 -11.06 -2.96
C LEU A 74 9.05 -9.67 -3.04
N VAL A 75 7.91 -9.48 -2.38
CA VAL A 75 7.28 -8.16 -2.27
C VAL A 75 8.16 -7.20 -1.46
N THR A 76 8.75 -7.65 -0.34
CA THR A 76 9.65 -6.79 0.45
C THR A 76 10.95 -6.44 -0.27
N LEU A 77 11.39 -7.28 -1.22
CA LEU A 77 12.55 -7.00 -2.07
C LEU A 77 12.24 -5.95 -3.15
N GLY A 78 10.97 -5.59 -3.35
CA GLY A 78 10.56 -4.59 -4.32
C GLY A 78 10.39 -5.12 -5.75
N VAL A 79 10.20 -6.44 -5.91
CA VAL A 79 9.93 -7.03 -7.23
C VAL A 79 8.58 -6.56 -7.79
N ALA A 80 7.56 -6.42 -6.93
CA ALA A 80 6.27 -5.83 -7.27
C ALA A 80 5.55 -5.30 -6.03
N ASP A 81 4.51 -4.48 -6.23
CA ASP A 81 3.74 -3.84 -5.15
C ASP A 81 2.76 -4.79 -4.45
N SER A 82 2.36 -5.87 -5.12
CA SER A 82 1.41 -6.87 -4.60
C SER A 82 1.87 -8.29 -4.88
N VAL A 83 1.43 -9.22 -4.03
CA VAL A 83 1.70 -10.66 -4.21
C VAL A 83 1.11 -11.17 -5.54
N ASP A 84 -0.01 -10.61 -5.96
CA ASP A 84 -0.71 -10.96 -7.21
C ASP A 84 0.15 -10.62 -8.44
N GLN A 85 0.75 -9.42 -8.45
CA GLN A 85 1.68 -9.02 -9.50
C GLN A 85 2.94 -9.90 -9.52
N VAL A 86 3.46 -10.27 -8.34
CA VAL A 86 4.59 -11.21 -8.26
C VAL A 86 4.22 -12.55 -8.90
N THR A 87 3.02 -13.07 -8.62
CA THR A 87 2.58 -14.33 -9.21
C THR A 87 2.40 -14.24 -10.71
N ASP A 88 1.83 -13.14 -11.23
CA ASP A 88 1.66 -12.92 -12.67
C ASP A 88 3.02 -12.92 -13.39
N ILE A 89 4.00 -12.18 -12.86
CA ILE A 89 5.35 -12.12 -13.43
C ILE A 89 5.98 -13.53 -13.46
N LEU A 90 5.89 -14.28 -12.36
CA LEU A 90 6.44 -15.63 -12.29
C LEU A 90 5.77 -16.59 -13.28
N PHE A 91 4.45 -16.46 -13.48
CA PHE A 91 3.73 -17.26 -14.47
C PHE A 91 4.13 -16.87 -15.89
N ASP A 92 4.22 -15.57 -16.20
CA ASP A 92 4.65 -15.10 -17.51
C ASP A 92 6.07 -15.54 -17.84
N GLU A 93 7.00 -15.45 -16.89
CA GLU A 93 8.37 -15.96 -17.06
C GLU A 93 8.39 -17.47 -17.32
N TYR A 94 7.60 -18.23 -16.56
CA TYR A 94 7.50 -19.68 -16.73
C TYR A 94 6.93 -20.05 -18.10
N VAL A 95 5.82 -19.43 -18.49
CA VAL A 95 5.16 -19.66 -19.78
C VAL A 95 6.07 -19.26 -20.94
N ASN A 96 6.80 -18.15 -20.81
CA ASN A 96 7.64 -17.66 -21.91
C ASN A 96 8.93 -18.46 -22.05
N ASN A 97 9.62 -18.76 -20.95
CA ASN A 97 10.98 -19.30 -20.97
C ASN A 97 11.04 -20.83 -20.87
N ILE A 98 10.11 -21.47 -20.16
CA ILE A 98 10.21 -22.91 -19.84
C ILE A 98 9.28 -23.73 -20.74
N LEU A 99 8.11 -23.21 -21.07
CA LEU A 99 7.05 -23.99 -21.72
C LEU A 99 7.27 -24.18 -23.23
N SER A 100 7.07 -25.41 -23.71
CA SER A 100 7.10 -25.76 -25.14
C SER A 100 5.91 -25.13 -25.90
N LYS A 101 6.05 -24.95 -27.22
CA LYS A 101 4.95 -24.42 -28.07
C LYS A 101 3.67 -25.25 -27.99
N GLU A 102 3.79 -26.57 -27.82
CA GLU A 102 2.61 -27.46 -27.71
C GLU A 102 1.93 -27.31 -26.36
N GLU A 103 2.71 -27.30 -25.28
CA GLU A 103 2.24 -27.11 -23.92
C GLU A 103 1.57 -25.73 -23.73
N LYS A 104 2.08 -24.68 -24.39
CA LYS A 104 1.44 -23.35 -24.40
C LYS A 104 0.03 -23.40 -25.00
N LYS A 105 -0.16 -24.12 -26.11
CA LYS A 105 -1.49 -24.30 -26.73
C LYS A 105 -2.43 -25.09 -25.82
N GLN A 106 -1.92 -26.12 -25.13
CA GLN A 106 -2.71 -26.88 -24.16
C GLN A 106 -3.17 -26.00 -22.99
N LEU A 107 -2.27 -25.16 -22.47
CA LEU A 107 -2.58 -24.20 -21.40
C LEU A 107 -3.67 -23.23 -21.84
N GLU A 108 -3.54 -22.64 -23.04
CA GLU A 108 -4.53 -21.71 -23.59
C GLU A 108 -5.92 -22.34 -23.72
N LEU A 109 -5.99 -23.58 -24.22
CA LEU A 109 -7.23 -24.33 -24.33
C LEU A 109 -7.87 -24.59 -22.96
N ILE A 110 -7.07 -24.92 -21.93
CA ILE A 110 -7.58 -25.10 -20.56
C ILE A 110 -8.13 -23.78 -19.99
N LEU A 111 -7.44 -22.66 -20.25
CA LEU A 111 -7.93 -21.34 -19.83
C LEU A 111 -9.24 -20.97 -20.51
N GLU A 112 -9.39 -21.27 -21.80
CA GLU A 112 -10.63 -21.04 -22.54
C GLU A 112 -11.79 -21.84 -21.93
N LEU A 113 -11.55 -23.11 -21.57
CA LEU A 113 -12.54 -23.93 -20.88
C LEU A 113 -12.95 -23.32 -19.53
N TYR A 114 -12.02 -22.84 -18.71
CA TYR A 114 -12.37 -22.18 -17.45
C TYR A 114 -13.17 -20.90 -17.64
N ARG A 115 -12.84 -20.09 -18.66
CA ARG A 115 -13.61 -18.88 -19.01
C ARG A 115 -15.02 -19.23 -19.49
N SER A 116 -15.16 -20.31 -20.26
CA SER A 116 -16.47 -20.77 -20.76
C SER A 116 -17.40 -21.24 -19.63
N LYS A 117 -16.86 -21.88 -18.59
CA LYS A 117 -17.62 -22.34 -17.41
C LYS A 117 -18.02 -21.22 -16.44
N LEU A 118 -17.42 -20.04 -16.58
CA LEU A 118 -17.71 -18.89 -15.73
C LEU A 118 -18.90 -18.04 -16.25
N LYS A 119 -19.42 -18.36 -17.44
CA LYS A 119 -20.68 -17.82 -17.99
C LYS A 119 -21.88 -18.62 -17.47
#